data_AF-K9PBC0-F1
#
_entry.id   AF-K9PBC0-F1
#
_cell.length_a   1.000
_cell.length_b   1.000
_cell.length_c   1.000
_cell.angle_alpha   90.00
_cell.angle_beta   90.00
_cell.angle_gamma   90.00
#
_symmetry.space_group_name_H-M   'P 1'
#
loop_
_entity.id
_entity.type
_entity.pdbx_description
1 polymer ?
#
loop_
_entity_poly.entity_id
_entity_poly.type
_entity_poly.pdbx_seq_one_letter_code
_entity_poly.pdbx_strand_id
1 'polypeptide(L)' 'MSVPLYMDVHVPQAITDQLRRRGVDVLTAHEDGARIY' A
#
# COMPACT_ATOMS: atom_id res chain seq x y z
N MET A 1 1.80 15.83 9.04
CA MET A 1 1.04 14.61 9.37
C MET A 1 0.62 13.99 8.04
N SER A 2 1.24 12.88 7.64
CA SER A 2 0.86 12.16 6.41
C SER A 2 -0.35 11.27 6.71
N VAL A 3 -1.23 11.14 5.73
CA VAL A 3 -2.28 10.10 5.73
C VAL A 3 -1.81 9.05 4.73
N PRO A 4 -1.55 7.80 5.16
CA PRO A 4 -1.05 6.77 4.26
C PRO A 4 -2.10 6.44 3.21
N LEU A 5 -1.65 6.31 1.96
CA LEU A 5 -2.49 5.84 0.87
C LEU A 5 -2.68 4.31 1.01
N TYR A 6 -3.92 3.87 1.18
CA TYR A 6 -4.23 2.46 1.35
C TYR A 6 -4.16 1.70 0.01
N MET A 7 -3.43 0.60 -0.03
CA MET A 7 -3.33 -0.27 -1.22
C MET A 7 -4.12 -1.55 -0.99
N ASP A 8 -5.06 -1.82 -1.88
CA ASP A 8 -5.80 -3.08 -1.90
C ASP A 8 -4.90 -4.29 -2.20
N VAL A 9 -5.32 -5.48 -1.77
CA VAL A 9 -4.59 -6.76 -1.98
C VAL A 9 -4.33 -7.09 -3.46
N HIS A 10 -5.17 -6.59 -4.37
CA HIS A 10 -5.02 -6.84 -5.81
C HIS A 10 -4.04 -5.87 -6.48
N VAL A 11 -3.55 -4.84 -5.78
CA VAL A 11 -2.59 -3.90 -6.35
C VAL A 11 -1.22 -4.59 -6.51
N PRO A 12 -0.64 -4.59 -7.73
CA PRO A 12 0.68 -5.20 -7.92
C PRO A 12 1.76 -4.50 -7.08
N GLN A 13 2.62 -5.30 -6.45
CA GLN A 13 3.73 -4.80 -5.60
C GLN A 13 4.58 -3.72 -6.29
N ALA A 14 4.79 -3.81 -7.60
CA ALA A 14 5.57 -2.83 -8.36
C ALA A 14 4.98 -1.41 -8.27
N ILE A 15 3.66 -1.25 -8.19
CA ILE A 15 3.00 0.05 -8.05
C ILE A 15 3.27 0.63 -6.66
N THR A 16 3.06 -0.18 -5.61
CA THR A 16 3.37 0.19 -4.23
C THR A 16 4.82 0.60 -4.05
N ASP A 17 5.76 -0.18 -4.62
CA ASP A 17 7.19 0.10 -4.54
C ASP A 17 7.56 1.43 -5.22
N GLN A 18 7.02 1.71 -6.41
CA GLN A 18 7.27 2.99 -7.09
C GLN A 18 6.68 4.19 -6.35
N LEU A 19 5.52 4.04 -5.70
CA LEU A 19 4.94 5.08 -4.86
C LEU A 19 5.82 5.38 -3.64
N ARG A 20 6.30 4.33 -2.97
CA ARG A 20 7.25 4.47 -1.84
C ARG A 20 8.54 5.16 -2.27
N ARG A 21 9.11 4.80 -3.42
CA ARG A 21 10.30 5.47 -3.98
C ARG A 21 10.08 6.96 -4.28
N ARG A 22 8.84 7.36 -4.56
CA ARG A 22 8.45 8.76 -4.77
C ARG A 22 8.13 9.50 -3.47
N GLY A 23 8.32 8.87 -2.31
CA GLY A 23 8.07 9.47 -1.00
C GLY A 23 6.61 9.46 -0.57
N VAL A 24 5.75 8.67 -1.23
CA VAL A 24 4.36 8.49 -0.82
C VAL A 24 4.31 7.54 0.37
N ASP A 25 3.63 7.96 1.43
CA ASP A 25 3.30 7.12 2.58
C ASP A 25 2.21 6.11 2.17
N VAL A 26 2.47 4.82 2.35
CA VAL A 26 1.63 3.74 1.82
C VAL A 26 1.45 2.64 2.85
N LEU A 27 0.19 2.29 3.12
CA LEU A 27 -0.23 1.15 3.92
C LEU A 27 -0.91 0.12 3.01
N THR A 28 -0.39 -1.10 2.94
CA THR A 28 -1.01 -2.16 2.15
C THR A 28 -2.01 -2.97 2.97
N ALA A 29 -3.02 -3.52 2.31
CA ALA A 29 -3.99 -4.43 2.90
C ALA A 29 -3.33 -5.66 3.54
N HIS A 30 -2.18 -6.10 3.02
CA HIS A 30 -1.37 -7.16 3.64
C HIS A 30 -0.75 -6.73 4.97
N GLU A 31 -0.26 -5.48 5.08
CA GLU A 31 0.29 -4.91 6.31
C GLU A 31 -0.79 -4.62 7.36
N ASP A 32 -2.00 -4.30 6.91
CA ASP A 32 -3.19 -4.06 7.74
C ASP A 32 -3.87 -5.38 8.19
N GLY A 33 -3.42 -6.53 7.70
CA GLY A 33 -4.00 -7.84 8.04
C GLY A 33 -5.37 -8.08 7.41
N ALA A 34 -5.71 -7.34 6.35
CA ALA A 34 -6.94 -7.58 5.59
C ALA A 34 -6.90 -8.98 4.98
N ARG A 35 -7.92 -9.78 5.30
CA ARG A 35 -8.04 -11.15 4.81
C ARG A 35 -8.76 -11.14 3.47
N ILE A 36 -8.14 -11.71 2.44
CA ILE A 36 -8.89 -12.12 1.25
C ILE A 36 -9.89 -13.20 1.66
N TYR A 37 -11.15 -13.01 1.29
CA TYR A 37 -12.25 -13.94 1.59
C TYR A 37 -12.08 -15.26 0.85
#